data_AF-A0AAE7LIF5-F1
#
_entry.id   AF-A0AAE7LIF5-F1
#
_cell.length_a   1.000
_cell.length_b   1.000
_cell.length_c   1.000
_cell.angle_alpha   90.00
_cell.angle_beta   90.00
_cell.angle_gamma   90.00
#
_symmetry.space_group_name_H-M   'P 1'
#
loop_
_entity.id
_entity.type
_entity.pdbx_description
1 polymer ?
#
loop_
_entity_poly.entity_id
_entity_poly.type
_entity_poly.pdbx_seq_one_letter_code
_entity_poly.pdbx_strand_id
1 'polypeptide(L)'
;MTPDTLLLRPLPGKLEWCAPIGTQPPVIVEQADYLQPNALADLPDAGNACLFLSPDYFCFRRVELPTENYKISEQTLGWLVEDAVVGDTDSLHWTVLAREENTLHLAGIARTTLNDLLTTFHTAGVTLTYIVPDGFWLPYVTDSWSLLKQDERWLIRYDTWKTGVLSEALLMHLLASHTEQKIISASPLPVPHAYVEYLDWQPPLACACNSDNIQDINVLHGSFRPLPPTQPTPRLLKYAAIATFALAIALFSGLKGVMLWQLHQQKQALSAEGATLWNRYFPGDNRNSNFKYFFESSARDRYPDVLTLLTQLQTRLSTLPGLTIREVNYRLEQRLFTLTLNVRDPEHLHRFMVQTNDEFILTQPPEGTTDSVRLTLKERK
;
A
#
# COMPACT_ATOMS: atom_id res chain seq x y z
N MET A 1 10.85 -27.23 19.67
CA MET A 1 9.62 -26.75 20.33
C MET A 1 9.98 -26.00 21.60
N THR A 2 9.33 -24.88 21.91
CA THR A 2 9.60 -24.11 23.15
C THR A 2 8.90 -24.74 24.36
N PRO A 3 9.43 -24.58 25.59
CA PRO A 3 8.82 -25.15 26.80
C PRO A 3 7.42 -24.61 27.12
N ASP A 4 6.99 -23.51 26.50
CA ASP A 4 5.66 -22.91 26.67
C ASP A 4 4.68 -23.25 25.52
N THR A 5 4.96 -24.28 24.73
CA THR A 5 4.13 -24.64 23.56
C THR A 5 2.91 -25.45 24.00
N LEU A 6 1.70 -24.96 23.71
CA LEU A 6 0.46 -25.70 23.94
C LEU A 6 0.40 -26.92 23.02
N LEU A 7 0.25 -28.13 23.56
CA LEU A 7 0.11 -29.34 22.76
C LEU A 7 -1.37 -29.66 22.56
N LEU A 8 -1.76 -29.89 21.32
CA LEU A 8 -3.13 -30.12 20.87
C LEU A 8 -3.17 -31.44 20.10
N ARG A 9 -4.16 -32.28 20.40
CA ARG A 9 -4.33 -33.58 19.76
C ARG A 9 -5.80 -33.84 19.45
N PRO A 10 -6.25 -33.53 18.22
CA PRO A 10 -7.62 -33.75 17.79
C PRO A 10 -7.91 -35.24 17.59
N LEU A 11 -9.00 -35.68 18.19
CA LEU A 11 -9.58 -37.01 18.05
C LEU A 11 -11.01 -36.90 17.49
N PRO A 12 -11.61 -37.99 17.00
CA PRO A 12 -13.01 -38.00 16.60
C PRO A 12 -13.92 -37.55 17.76
N GLY A 13 -14.56 -36.39 17.62
CA GLY A 13 -15.51 -35.85 18.61
C GLY A 13 -14.89 -35.19 19.86
N LYS A 14 -13.57 -35.25 20.04
CA LYS A 14 -12.90 -34.64 21.21
C LYS A 14 -11.52 -34.07 20.87
N LEU A 15 -11.06 -33.10 21.65
CA LEU A 15 -9.73 -32.55 21.61
C LEU A 15 -9.05 -32.84 22.94
N GLU A 16 -7.90 -33.50 22.89
CA GLU A 16 -6.98 -33.58 24.02
C GLU A 16 -6.00 -32.41 23.93
N TRP A 17 -5.74 -31.73 25.03
CA TRP A 17 -4.70 -30.72 25.09
C TRP A 17 -3.95 -30.74 26.41
N CYS A 18 -2.70 -30.30 26.38
CA CYS A 18 -1.92 -30.06 27.59
C CYS A 18 -1.03 -28.83 27.43
N ALA A 19 -0.98 -28.03 28.48
CA ALA A 19 0.02 -26.98 28.60
C ALA A 19 1.20 -27.55 29.40
N PRO A 20 2.42 -27.55 28.87
CA PRO A 20 3.61 -27.92 29.65
C PRO A 20 3.83 -26.89 30.77
N ILE A 21 3.48 -27.24 32.01
CA ILE A 21 3.71 -26.40 33.20
C ILE A 21 4.99 -26.88 33.90
N GLY A 22 6.15 -26.41 33.43
CA GLY A 22 7.43 -26.62 34.11
C GLY A 22 7.72 -28.09 34.49
N THR A 23 8.14 -28.32 35.74
CA THR A 23 8.56 -29.64 36.26
C THR A 23 7.43 -30.55 36.75
N GLN A 24 6.16 -30.18 36.57
CA GLN A 24 5.02 -31.05 36.93
C GLN A 24 4.62 -31.92 35.73
N PRO A 25 4.11 -33.14 35.95
CA PRO A 25 3.56 -33.95 34.86
C PRO A 25 2.44 -33.15 34.16
N PRO A 26 2.40 -33.14 32.82
CA PRO A 26 1.44 -32.33 32.09
C PRO A 26 0.01 -32.76 32.43
N VAL A 27 -0.82 -31.80 32.85
CA VAL A 27 -2.26 -32.05 33.06
C VAL A 27 -2.92 -32.10 31.68
N ILE A 28 -3.49 -33.25 31.35
CA ILE A 28 -4.20 -33.45 30.09
C ILE A 28 -5.67 -33.17 30.32
N VAL A 29 -6.21 -32.26 29.51
CA VAL A 29 -7.60 -31.86 29.54
C VAL A 29 -8.26 -32.38 28.26
N GLU A 30 -9.39 -33.04 28.43
CA GLU A 30 -10.25 -33.46 27.33
C GLU A 30 -11.38 -32.46 27.14
N GLN A 31 -11.64 -32.10 25.89
CA GLN A 31 -12.71 -31.20 25.52
C GLN A 31 -13.55 -31.82 24.40
N ALA A 32 -14.85 -31.98 24.66
CA ALA A 32 -15.80 -32.46 23.66
C ALA A 32 -16.15 -31.37 22.63
N ASP A 33 -16.52 -31.78 21.42
CA ASP A 33 -17.10 -30.90 20.38
C ASP A 33 -16.29 -29.63 20.07
N TYR A 34 -14.96 -29.76 20.04
CA TYR A 34 -14.01 -28.64 19.84
C TYR A 34 -14.15 -27.90 18.51
N LEU A 35 -14.92 -28.45 17.55
CA LEU A 35 -15.21 -27.82 16.26
C LEU A 35 -16.34 -26.79 16.33
N GLN A 36 -17.04 -26.66 17.46
CA GLN A 36 -18.05 -25.61 17.61
C GLN A 36 -17.43 -24.22 17.74
N PRO A 37 -18.10 -23.17 17.23
CA PRO A 37 -17.65 -21.79 17.42
C PRO A 37 -17.45 -21.49 18.92
N ASN A 38 -16.32 -20.87 19.27
CA ASN A 38 -15.89 -20.57 20.64
C ASN A 38 -15.59 -21.78 21.56
N ALA A 39 -15.68 -23.03 21.10
CA ALA A 39 -15.27 -24.16 21.95
C ALA A 39 -13.82 -24.00 22.40
N LEU A 40 -12.95 -23.57 21.50
CA LEU A 40 -11.53 -23.37 21.77
C LEU A 40 -11.20 -22.06 22.54
N ALA A 41 -12.20 -21.28 22.98
CA ALA A 41 -11.98 -20.01 23.69
C ALA A 41 -11.42 -20.20 25.11
N ASP A 42 -11.64 -21.38 25.71
CA ASP A 42 -11.14 -21.72 27.05
C ASP A 42 -9.69 -22.22 27.05
N LEU A 43 -9.06 -22.33 25.87
CA LEU A 43 -7.65 -22.69 25.78
C LEU A 43 -6.77 -21.60 26.41
N PRO A 44 -5.67 -21.99 27.10
CA PRO A 44 -4.73 -21.02 27.63
C PRO A 44 -4.14 -20.18 26.49
N ASP A 45 -3.92 -18.89 26.75
CA ASP A 45 -3.30 -17.96 25.79
C ASP A 45 -1.81 -18.32 25.62
N ALA A 46 -1.56 -19.33 24.79
CA ALA A 46 -0.25 -19.78 24.40
C ALA A 46 0.07 -19.18 23.04
N GLY A 47 1.05 -18.27 23.00
CA GLY A 47 1.51 -17.67 21.75
C GLY A 47 2.02 -18.67 20.70
N ASN A 48 2.30 -19.91 21.12
CA ASN A 48 2.70 -21.03 20.27
C ASN A 48 1.86 -22.28 20.60
N ALA A 49 1.27 -22.90 19.58
CA ALA A 49 0.62 -24.20 19.69
C ALA A 49 1.22 -25.25 18.73
N CYS A 50 1.24 -26.51 19.14
CA CYS A 50 1.64 -27.67 18.38
C CYS A 50 0.47 -28.64 18.23
N LEU A 51 0.13 -29.00 17.00
CA LEU A 51 -0.93 -29.95 16.69
C LEU A 51 -0.36 -31.33 16.32
N PHE A 52 -0.77 -32.37 17.05
CA PHE A 52 -0.55 -33.78 16.71
C PHE A 52 -1.71 -34.29 15.85
N LEU A 53 -1.52 -34.31 14.54
CA LEU A 53 -2.57 -34.65 13.59
C LEU A 53 -2.55 -36.15 13.26
N SER A 54 -3.72 -36.81 13.22
CA SER A 54 -3.82 -38.25 12.94
C SER A 54 -3.02 -38.65 11.68
N PRO A 55 -2.30 -39.80 11.69
CA PRO A 55 -1.60 -40.31 10.51
C PRO A 55 -2.50 -40.51 9.29
N ASP A 56 -3.81 -40.66 9.49
CA ASP A 56 -4.82 -40.77 8.43
C ASP A 56 -4.81 -39.60 7.43
N TYR A 57 -4.36 -38.42 7.87
CA TYR A 57 -4.26 -37.23 7.01
C TYR A 57 -2.99 -37.21 6.17
N PHE A 58 -2.06 -38.15 6.42
CA PHE A 58 -0.74 -38.16 5.82
C PHE A 58 -0.52 -39.33 4.88
N CYS A 59 0.17 -39.04 3.79
CA CYS A 59 0.69 -40.02 2.86
C CYS A 59 2.22 -40.08 3.03
N PHE A 60 2.70 -41.11 3.73
CA PHE A 60 4.14 -41.32 3.90
C PHE A 60 4.77 -42.01 2.70
N ARG A 61 5.90 -41.50 2.22
CA ARG A 61 6.64 -42.05 1.07
C ARG A 61 8.14 -42.08 1.31
N ARG A 62 8.77 -43.11 0.75
CA ARG A 62 10.22 -43.23 0.65
C ARG A 62 10.56 -43.14 -0.84
N VAL A 63 11.44 -42.22 -1.21
CA VAL A 63 11.87 -42.03 -2.61
C VAL A 63 13.39 -42.02 -2.68
N GLU A 64 13.93 -42.60 -3.74
CA GLU A 64 15.37 -42.55 -4.02
C GLU A 64 15.69 -41.33 -4.88
N LEU A 65 16.74 -40.62 -4.50
CA LEU A 65 17.23 -39.46 -5.22
C LEU A 65 18.03 -39.92 -6.45
N PRO A 66 17.93 -39.22 -7.60
CA PRO A 66 18.72 -39.58 -8.77
C PRO A 66 20.24 -39.40 -8.57
N THR A 67 20.64 -38.51 -7.67
CA THR A 67 22.05 -38.15 -7.42
C THR A 67 22.26 -37.67 -5.97
N GLU A 68 23.46 -37.88 -5.41
CA GLU A 68 23.80 -37.45 -4.04
C GLU A 68 23.62 -35.94 -3.77
N ASN A 69 23.72 -35.06 -4.77
CA ASN A 69 23.54 -33.61 -4.62
C ASN A 69 22.26 -33.10 -5.27
N TYR A 70 21.23 -33.94 -5.34
CA TYR A 70 19.96 -33.56 -5.94
C TYR A 70 19.33 -32.36 -5.22
N LYS A 71 18.98 -31.32 -5.97
CA LYS A 71 18.35 -30.12 -5.42
C LYS A 71 16.87 -30.40 -5.18
N ILE A 72 16.48 -30.33 -3.91
CA ILE A 72 15.10 -30.55 -3.48
C ILE A 72 14.36 -29.22 -3.57
N SER A 73 13.30 -29.19 -4.38
CA SER A 73 12.34 -28.10 -4.45
C SER A 73 10.92 -28.68 -4.47
N GLU A 74 9.90 -27.86 -4.25
CA GLU A 74 8.50 -28.29 -4.23
C GLU A 74 8.09 -28.97 -5.56
N GLN A 75 8.52 -28.41 -6.70
CA GLN A 75 8.28 -29.00 -8.02
C GLN A 75 8.99 -30.33 -8.20
N THR A 76 10.24 -30.41 -7.72
CA THR A 76 11.04 -31.63 -7.85
C THR A 76 10.52 -32.76 -6.96
N LEU A 77 9.97 -32.43 -5.80
CA LEU A 77 9.33 -33.39 -4.91
C LEU A 77 8.07 -33.98 -5.54
N GLY A 78 7.24 -33.16 -6.20
CA GLY A 78 6.06 -33.63 -6.93
C GLY A 78 6.39 -34.69 -7.98
N TRP A 79 7.45 -34.46 -8.77
CA TRP A 79 7.93 -35.44 -9.75
C TRP A 79 8.43 -36.75 -9.10
N LEU A 80 9.20 -36.66 -8.00
CA LEU A 80 9.75 -37.83 -7.32
C LEU A 80 8.67 -38.76 -6.72
N VAL A 81 7.49 -38.22 -6.42
CA VAL A 81 6.39 -38.97 -5.79
C VAL A 81 5.25 -39.32 -6.75
N GLU A 82 5.32 -38.87 -8.01
CA GLU A 82 4.29 -39.08 -9.04
C GLU A 82 3.96 -40.57 -9.22
N ASP A 83 4.98 -41.42 -9.34
CA ASP A 83 4.80 -42.87 -9.49
C ASP A 83 4.31 -43.56 -8.20
N ALA A 84 4.50 -42.92 -7.04
CA ALA A 84 4.23 -43.52 -5.74
C ALA A 84 2.84 -43.12 -5.17
N VAL A 85 2.16 -42.15 -5.76
CA VAL A 85 0.92 -41.57 -5.22
C VAL A 85 -0.19 -41.67 -6.25
N VAL A 86 -1.34 -42.17 -5.82
CA VAL A 86 -2.54 -42.23 -6.67
C VAL A 86 -3.27 -40.89 -6.54
N GLY A 87 -3.27 -40.09 -7.62
CA GLY A 87 -3.96 -38.80 -7.68
C GLY A 87 -3.04 -37.68 -8.15
N ASP A 88 -3.50 -36.43 -8.01
CA ASP A 88 -2.73 -35.24 -8.35
C ASP A 88 -1.72 -34.93 -7.24
N THR A 89 -0.43 -35.10 -7.53
CA THR A 89 0.66 -34.82 -6.58
C THR A 89 0.77 -33.35 -6.20
N ASP A 90 0.30 -32.44 -7.05
CA ASP A 90 0.36 -30.99 -6.80
C ASP A 90 -0.69 -30.55 -5.76
N SER A 91 -1.75 -31.36 -5.60
CA SER A 91 -2.77 -31.15 -4.56
C SER A 91 -2.27 -31.42 -3.13
N LEU A 92 -1.11 -32.09 -3.01
CA LEU A 92 -0.47 -32.41 -1.73
C LEU A 92 0.63 -31.39 -1.41
N HIS A 93 0.73 -31.07 -0.13
CA HIS A 93 1.85 -30.35 0.47
C HIS A 93 2.85 -31.37 1.02
N TRP A 94 4.04 -31.43 0.41
CA TRP A 94 5.08 -32.40 0.76
C TRP A 94 6.06 -31.83 1.78
N THR A 95 6.28 -32.58 2.84
CA THR A 95 7.26 -32.29 3.88
C THR A 95 8.34 -33.35 3.89
N VAL A 96 9.61 -32.92 3.88
CA VAL A 96 10.75 -33.81 4.06
C VAL A 96 10.91 -34.08 5.54
N LEU A 97 10.74 -35.35 5.95
CA LEU A 97 10.93 -35.80 7.32
C LEU A 97 12.40 -36.04 7.61
N ALA A 98 13.09 -36.71 6.68
CA ALA A 98 14.49 -37.02 6.80
C ALA A 98 15.14 -37.26 5.44
N ARG A 99 16.46 -37.12 5.41
CA ARG A 99 17.31 -37.47 4.29
C ARG A 99 18.42 -38.39 4.77
N GLU A 100 18.41 -39.61 4.27
CA GLU A 100 19.38 -40.65 4.58
C GLU A 100 20.15 -40.98 3.31
N GLU A 101 21.38 -40.45 3.17
CA GLU A 101 22.20 -40.57 1.96
C GLU A 101 21.44 -40.12 0.69
N ASN A 102 21.04 -41.09 -0.13
CA ASN A 102 20.34 -40.93 -1.39
C ASN A 102 18.84 -41.30 -1.27
N THR A 103 18.32 -41.46 -0.05
CA THR A 103 16.91 -41.73 0.25
C THR A 103 16.27 -40.52 0.93
N LEU A 104 15.07 -40.14 0.48
CA LEU A 104 14.21 -39.17 1.17
C LEU A 104 12.99 -39.86 1.79
N HIS A 105 12.69 -39.46 3.02
CA HIS A 105 11.46 -39.79 3.71
C HIS A 105 10.54 -38.57 3.69
N LEU A 106 9.34 -38.75 3.16
CA LEU A 106 8.40 -37.68 2.86
C LEU A 106 7.05 -37.95 3.54
N ALA A 107 6.38 -36.89 3.96
CA ALA A 107 4.97 -36.89 4.36
C ALA A 107 4.20 -35.88 3.50
N GLY A 108 3.17 -36.34 2.81
CA GLY A 108 2.25 -35.50 2.04
C GLY A 108 0.93 -35.31 2.79
N ILE A 109 0.41 -34.09 2.84
CA ILE A 109 -0.94 -33.77 3.33
C ILE A 109 -1.71 -32.98 2.28
N ALA A 110 -3.01 -33.18 2.14
CA ALA A 110 -3.81 -32.37 1.22
C ALA A 110 -3.76 -30.89 1.60
N ARG A 111 -3.44 -30.02 0.63
CA ARG A 111 -3.35 -28.56 0.85
C ARG A 111 -4.65 -27.97 1.38
N THR A 112 -5.78 -28.43 0.87
CA THR A 112 -7.12 -28.01 1.30
C THR A 112 -7.34 -28.34 2.77
N THR A 113 -7.10 -29.60 3.17
CA THR A 113 -7.23 -30.03 4.56
C THR A 113 -6.31 -29.26 5.50
N LEU A 114 -5.05 -29.04 5.11
CA LEU A 114 -4.11 -28.25 5.90
C LEU A 114 -4.60 -26.79 6.07
N ASN A 115 -5.09 -26.17 4.99
CA ASN A 115 -5.62 -24.82 5.04
C ASN A 115 -6.88 -24.71 5.91
N ASP A 116 -7.79 -25.69 5.82
CA ASP A 116 -9.01 -25.74 6.61
C ASP A 116 -8.67 -25.86 8.10
N LEU A 117 -7.75 -26.77 8.47
CA LEU A 117 -7.26 -26.90 9.84
C LEU A 117 -6.67 -25.60 10.37
N LEU A 118 -5.75 -24.97 9.62
CA LEU A 118 -5.14 -23.71 10.01
C LEU A 118 -6.20 -22.62 10.22
N THR A 119 -7.20 -22.55 9.33
CA THR A 119 -8.30 -21.60 9.42
C THR A 119 -9.16 -21.85 10.67
N THR A 120 -9.53 -23.11 10.94
CA THR A 120 -10.34 -23.48 12.11
C THR A 120 -9.66 -23.05 13.42
N PHE A 121 -8.38 -23.36 13.60
CA PHE A 121 -7.64 -22.99 14.81
C PHE A 121 -7.41 -21.47 14.88
N HIS A 122 -7.12 -20.81 13.76
CA HIS A 122 -6.95 -19.36 13.72
C HIS A 122 -8.25 -18.61 14.08
N THR A 123 -9.41 -19.04 13.57
CA THR A 123 -10.72 -18.46 13.93
C THR A 123 -11.03 -18.63 15.41
N ALA A 124 -10.52 -19.70 16.03
CA ALA A 124 -10.57 -19.94 17.46
C ALA A 124 -9.57 -19.11 18.30
N GLY A 125 -8.73 -18.28 17.66
CA GLY A 125 -7.70 -17.49 18.34
C GLY A 125 -6.42 -18.25 18.64
N VAL A 126 -6.28 -19.50 18.17
CA VAL A 126 -5.09 -20.32 18.38
C VAL A 126 -4.16 -20.23 17.18
N THR A 127 -2.92 -19.80 17.41
CA THR A 127 -1.89 -19.76 16.36
C THR A 127 -1.09 -21.06 16.37
N LEU A 128 -1.32 -21.92 15.38
CA LEU A 128 -0.53 -23.14 15.18
C LEU A 128 0.86 -22.78 14.66
N THR A 129 1.88 -23.23 15.39
CA THR A 129 3.30 -23.02 15.07
C THR A 129 3.99 -24.32 14.64
N TYR A 130 3.46 -25.45 15.08
CA TYR A 130 3.89 -26.79 14.67
C TYR A 130 2.67 -27.65 14.30
N ILE A 131 2.81 -28.44 13.24
CA ILE A 131 1.93 -29.59 12.98
C ILE A 131 2.82 -30.80 12.77
N VAL A 132 2.57 -31.85 13.55
CA VAL A 132 3.33 -33.11 13.55
C VAL A 132 2.35 -34.25 13.32
N PRO A 133 2.70 -35.27 12.50
CA PRO A 133 1.93 -36.49 12.47
C PRO A 133 1.96 -37.21 13.83
N ASP A 134 0.79 -37.63 14.28
CA ASP A 134 0.61 -38.35 15.53
C ASP A 134 1.27 -39.75 15.45
N GLY A 135 1.58 -40.35 16.59
CA GLY A 135 2.29 -41.62 16.70
C GLY A 135 3.82 -41.54 16.61
N PHE A 136 4.43 -40.41 16.22
CA PHE A 136 5.90 -40.26 16.24
C PHE A 136 6.50 -40.19 17.66
N TRP A 137 5.67 -40.04 18.68
CA TRP A 137 6.05 -40.20 20.09
C TRP A 137 6.03 -41.66 20.56
N LEU A 138 5.45 -42.59 19.79
CA LEU A 138 5.62 -44.02 20.07
C LEU A 138 7.11 -44.37 19.94
N PRO A 139 7.67 -45.20 20.83
CA PRO A 139 9.08 -45.54 20.77
C PRO A 139 9.41 -46.20 19.44
N TYR A 140 10.58 -45.89 18.90
CA TYR A 140 11.12 -46.58 17.74
C TYR A 140 12.22 -47.53 18.20
N VAL A 141 12.05 -48.81 17.90
CA VAL A 141 13.06 -49.85 18.09
C VAL A 141 13.22 -50.56 16.76
N THR A 142 14.47 -50.71 16.32
CA THR A 142 14.81 -51.35 15.05
C THR A 142 14.14 -52.73 14.94
N ASP A 143 13.59 -53.02 13.77
CA ASP A 143 12.89 -54.27 13.44
C ASP A 143 11.71 -54.61 14.37
N SER A 144 11.09 -53.59 14.99
CA SER A 144 9.94 -53.76 15.89
C SER A 144 8.80 -52.80 15.53
N TRP A 145 7.56 -53.20 15.83
CA TRP A 145 6.39 -52.34 15.67
C TRP A 145 5.88 -51.86 17.01
N SER A 146 5.68 -50.56 17.14
CA SER A 146 5.09 -49.97 18.34
C SER A 146 3.60 -49.72 18.15
N LEU A 147 2.77 -50.18 19.09
CA LEU A 147 1.32 -50.17 18.99
C LEU A 147 0.67 -49.48 20.19
N LEU A 148 -0.44 -48.78 19.94
CA LEU A 148 -1.34 -48.27 20.97
C LEU A 148 -2.80 -48.33 20.49
N LYS A 149 -3.70 -48.82 21.34
CA LYS A 149 -5.14 -48.78 21.10
C LYS A 149 -5.71 -47.40 21.46
N GLN A 150 -6.57 -46.88 20.59
CA GLN A 150 -7.28 -45.61 20.75
C GLN A 150 -8.73 -45.77 20.29
N ASP A 151 -9.63 -45.92 21.25
CA ASP A 151 -11.02 -46.29 21.01
C ASP A 151 -11.09 -47.54 20.10
N GLU A 152 -11.67 -47.41 18.90
CA GLU A 152 -11.82 -48.47 17.90
C GLU A 152 -10.66 -48.56 16.88
N ARG A 153 -9.60 -47.78 17.09
CA ARG A 153 -8.47 -47.66 16.16
C ARG A 153 -7.16 -47.97 16.84
N TRP A 154 -6.16 -48.32 16.04
CA TRP A 154 -4.82 -48.64 16.52
C TRP A 154 -3.81 -47.72 15.86
N LEU A 155 -3.06 -46.98 16.67
CA LEU A 155 -1.85 -46.30 16.20
C LEU A 155 -0.72 -47.32 16.08
N ILE A 156 0.02 -47.23 15.00
CA ILE A 156 1.20 -48.04 14.75
C ILE A 156 2.37 -47.16 14.32
N ARG A 157 3.54 -47.39 14.89
CA ARG A 157 4.83 -46.92 14.37
C ARG A 157 5.66 -48.13 13.96
N TYR A 158 5.84 -48.31 12.66
CA TYR A 158 6.48 -49.48 12.07
C TYR A 158 7.79 -49.14 11.34
N ASP A 159 8.16 -47.86 11.29
CA ASP A 159 9.38 -47.34 10.69
C ASP A 159 9.81 -46.07 11.46
N THR A 160 11.07 -45.66 11.33
CA THR A 160 11.57 -44.42 11.94
C THR A 160 10.73 -43.22 11.51
N TRP A 161 10.35 -43.16 10.22
CA TRP A 161 9.72 -42.02 9.56
C TRP A 161 8.32 -42.31 9.04
N LYS A 162 7.69 -43.41 9.50
CA LYS A 162 6.30 -43.74 9.14
C LYS A 162 5.49 -44.17 10.34
N THR A 163 4.32 -43.58 10.44
CA THR A 163 3.27 -43.98 11.37
C THR A 163 2.00 -44.29 10.59
N GLY A 164 1.04 -44.92 11.24
CA GLY A 164 -0.23 -45.27 10.62
C GLY A 164 -1.33 -45.45 11.65
N VAL A 165 -2.54 -45.50 11.14
CA VAL A 165 -3.72 -45.92 11.88
C VAL A 165 -4.26 -47.17 11.22
N LEU A 166 -4.60 -48.17 12.02
CA LEU A 166 -5.21 -49.41 11.57
C LEU A 166 -6.55 -49.60 12.28
N SER A 167 -7.52 -50.17 11.57
CA SER A 167 -8.68 -50.75 12.25
C SER A 167 -8.26 -52.02 12.99
N GLU A 168 -9.02 -52.41 14.01
CA GLU A 168 -8.74 -53.65 14.74
C GLU A 168 -8.70 -54.86 13.80
N ALA A 169 -9.63 -54.93 12.82
CA ALA A 169 -9.66 -56.00 11.83
C ALA A 169 -8.38 -56.08 10.97
N LEU A 170 -7.87 -54.93 10.52
CA LEU A 170 -6.66 -54.88 9.71
C LEU A 170 -5.42 -55.22 10.56
N LEU A 171 -5.36 -54.75 11.80
CA LEU A 171 -4.30 -55.11 12.73
C LEU A 171 -4.28 -56.63 12.96
N MET A 172 -5.43 -57.26 13.24
CA MET A 172 -5.50 -58.71 13.41
C MET A 172 -4.93 -59.46 12.21
N HIS A 173 -5.27 -59.03 10.99
CA HIS A 173 -4.73 -59.64 9.77
C HIS A 173 -3.22 -59.41 9.61
N LEU A 174 -2.73 -58.21 9.93
CA LEU A 174 -1.31 -57.87 9.90
C LEU A 174 -0.50 -58.74 10.89
N LEU A 175 -0.98 -58.89 12.12
CA LEU A 175 -0.32 -59.69 13.15
C LEU A 175 -0.32 -61.18 12.80
N ALA A 176 -1.45 -61.68 12.29
CA ALA A 176 -1.57 -63.08 11.86
C ALA A 176 -0.67 -63.43 10.67
N SER A 177 -0.36 -62.46 9.80
CA SER A 177 0.55 -62.65 8.66
C SER A 177 2.03 -62.49 9.03
N HIS A 178 2.35 -61.86 10.17
CA HIS A 178 3.72 -61.55 10.58
C HIS A 178 4.01 -62.07 11.99
N THR A 179 3.82 -63.37 12.22
CA THR A 179 3.89 -64.00 13.56
C THR A 179 5.24 -63.85 14.27
N GLU A 180 6.32 -63.63 13.53
CA GLU A 180 7.68 -63.48 14.07
C GLU A 180 8.06 -62.01 14.32
N GLN A 181 7.23 -61.06 13.91
CA GLN A 181 7.50 -59.64 14.07
C GLN A 181 7.55 -59.26 15.55
N LYS A 182 8.58 -58.52 15.96
CA LYS A 182 8.66 -57.99 17.33
C LYS A 182 7.65 -56.85 17.48
N ILE A 183 6.91 -56.87 18.59
CA ILE A 183 5.89 -55.89 18.91
C ILE A 183 6.18 -55.29 20.28
N ILE A 184 6.07 -53.97 20.35
CA ILE A 184 6.08 -53.22 21.59
C ILE A 184 4.70 -52.56 21.70
N SER A 185 3.89 -52.92 22.69
CA SER A 185 2.50 -52.45 22.77
C SER A 185 2.21 -51.77 24.09
N ALA A 186 1.60 -50.59 24.04
CA ALA A 186 1.05 -49.91 25.21
C ALA A 186 -0.40 -50.35 25.52
N SER A 187 -0.95 -51.31 24.77
CA SER A 187 -2.30 -51.84 24.97
C SER A 187 -2.37 -53.35 24.71
N PRO A 188 -3.29 -54.09 25.36
CA PRO A 188 -3.49 -55.52 25.10
C PRO A 188 -3.81 -55.80 23.62
N LEU A 189 -3.07 -56.71 22.99
CA LEU A 189 -3.28 -57.05 21.57
C LEU A 189 -4.59 -57.84 21.39
N PRO A 190 -5.29 -57.67 20.24
CA PRO A 190 -6.55 -58.39 19.96
C PRO A 190 -6.32 -59.88 19.64
N VAL A 191 -5.10 -60.26 19.25
CA VAL A 191 -4.69 -61.63 18.92
C VAL A 191 -3.38 -61.94 19.66
N PRO A 192 -3.20 -63.16 20.20
CA PRO A 192 -1.95 -63.56 20.83
C PRO A 192 -0.78 -63.47 19.84
N HIS A 193 0.34 -62.89 20.31
CA HIS A 193 1.56 -62.75 19.52
C HIS A 193 2.77 -63.27 20.28
N ALA A 194 3.68 -63.96 19.60
CA ALA A 194 4.79 -64.66 20.25
C ALA A 194 5.85 -63.71 20.82
N TYR A 195 6.08 -62.57 20.16
CA TYR A 195 7.13 -61.61 20.50
C TYR A 195 6.53 -60.25 20.83
N VAL A 196 5.84 -60.15 21.98
CA VAL A 196 5.25 -58.90 22.47
C VAL A 196 5.88 -58.48 23.79
N GLU A 197 6.30 -57.21 23.83
CA GLU A 197 6.67 -56.49 25.04
C GLU A 197 5.58 -55.47 25.34
N TYR A 198 5.08 -55.45 26.57
CA TYR A 198 4.08 -54.46 26.99
C TYR A 198 4.76 -53.29 27.70
N LEU A 199 4.49 -52.08 27.21
CA LEU A 199 4.93 -50.85 27.86
C LEU A 199 3.94 -50.44 28.94
N ASP A 200 4.45 -49.80 29.98
CA ASP A 200 3.62 -49.07 30.92
C ASP A 200 2.87 -47.97 30.17
N TRP A 201 1.54 -48.01 30.26
CA TRP A 201 0.70 -47.06 29.56
C TRP A 201 0.97 -45.65 30.08
N GLN A 202 1.25 -44.74 29.15
CA GLN A 202 1.31 -43.32 29.39
C GLN A 202 0.40 -42.59 28.39
N PRO A 203 -0.25 -41.49 28.80
CA PRO A 203 -1.06 -40.71 27.90
C PRO A 203 -0.25 -40.18 26.70
N PRO A 204 -0.80 -40.20 25.47
CA PRO A 204 -0.12 -39.75 24.25
C PRO A 204 0.60 -38.40 24.36
N LEU A 205 -0.09 -37.39 24.90
CA LEU A 205 0.48 -36.05 25.07
C LEU A 205 1.62 -36.01 26.11
N ALA A 206 1.60 -36.88 27.11
CA ALA A 206 2.69 -36.99 28.08
C ALA A 206 3.94 -37.62 27.43
N CYS A 207 3.75 -38.63 26.57
CA CYS A 207 4.84 -39.20 25.78
C CYS A 207 5.47 -38.17 24.84
N ALA A 208 4.63 -37.35 24.20
CA ALA A 208 5.09 -36.30 23.29
C ALA A 208 5.97 -35.24 23.99
N CYS A 209 5.60 -34.81 25.21
CA CYS A 209 6.41 -33.88 26.02
C CYS A 209 7.83 -34.40 26.31
N ASN A 210 7.99 -35.72 26.46
CA ASN A 210 9.25 -36.35 26.83
C ASN A 210 10.10 -36.77 25.61
N SER A 211 9.61 -36.52 24.39
CA SER A 211 10.28 -36.99 23.18
C SER A 211 11.14 -35.89 22.55
N ASP A 212 12.46 -36.10 22.53
CA ASP A 212 13.40 -35.13 21.96
C ASP A 212 13.28 -35.05 20.42
N ASN A 213 12.92 -36.15 19.77
CA ASN A 213 13.02 -36.32 18.31
C ASN A 213 11.84 -35.74 17.52
N ILE A 214 10.76 -35.34 18.19
CA ILE A 214 9.56 -34.80 17.52
C ILE A 214 9.75 -33.37 17.04
N GLN A 215 10.67 -32.63 17.67
CA GLN A 215 10.79 -31.19 17.48
C GLN A 215 11.27 -30.79 16.08
N ASP A 216 11.92 -31.72 15.37
CA ASP A 216 12.45 -31.50 14.02
C ASP A 216 11.41 -31.73 12.92
N ILE A 217 10.30 -32.40 13.25
CA ILE A 217 9.21 -32.64 12.29
C ILE A 217 8.24 -31.48 12.38
N ASN A 218 8.13 -30.68 11.30
CA ASN A 218 7.09 -29.67 11.19
C ASN A 218 6.59 -29.56 9.74
N VAL A 219 5.28 -29.75 9.57
CA VAL A 219 4.59 -29.65 8.28
C VAL A 219 4.41 -28.18 7.84
N LEU A 220 4.48 -27.23 8.79
CA LEU A 220 4.27 -25.81 8.53
C LEU A 220 5.53 -25.12 7.95
N HIS A 221 5.68 -25.22 6.64
CA HIS A 221 6.74 -24.56 5.87
C HIS A 221 6.21 -24.12 4.49
N GLY A 222 7.09 -23.50 3.68
CA GLY A 222 6.71 -22.99 2.35
C GLY A 222 5.55 -22.00 2.44
N SER A 223 4.48 -22.24 1.68
CA SER A 223 3.26 -21.43 1.67
C SER A 223 2.46 -21.48 2.98
N PHE A 224 2.70 -22.47 3.83
CA PHE A 224 1.98 -22.68 5.11
C PHE A 224 2.84 -22.30 6.32
N ARG A 225 3.98 -21.62 6.12
CA ARG A 225 4.80 -21.14 7.22
C ARG A 225 3.98 -20.15 8.06
N PRO A 226 3.89 -20.34 9.40
CA PRO A 226 3.20 -19.39 10.26
C PRO A 226 3.89 -18.03 10.13
N LEU A 227 3.10 -16.97 9.92
CA LEU A 227 3.63 -15.62 10.03
C LEU A 227 4.14 -15.45 11.46
N PRO A 228 5.37 -14.94 11.65
CA PRO A 228 5.86 -14.69 13.00
C PRO A 228 4.85 -13.79 13.72
N PRO A 229 4.52 -14.06 15.00
CA PRO A 229 3.63 -13.21 15.75
C PRO A 229 4.19 -11.79 15.65
N THR A 230 3.40 -10.87 15.09
CA THR A 230 3.82 -9.47 14.95
C THR A 230 4.08 -8.96 16.35
N GLN A 231 5.35 -8.93 16.75
CA GLN A 231 5.71 -8.35 18.03
C GLN A 231 5.15 -6.92 18.03
N PRO A 232 4.39 -6.53 19.06
CA PRO A 232 3.84 -5.19 19.11
C PRO A 232 4.99 -4.22 18.99
N THR A 233 5.00 -3.44 17.89
CA THR A 233 6.05 -2.45 17.62
C THR A 233 6.23 -1.62 18.91
N PRO A 234 7.46 -1.54 19.46
CA PRO A 234 7.67 -0.94 20.77
C PRO A 234 7.09 0.47 20.76
N ARG A 235 6.34 0.82 21.81
CA ARG A 235 5.56 2.08 21.86
C ARG A 235 6.43 3.31 21.54
N LEU A 236 7.70 3.29 21.94
CA LEU A 236 8.70 4.31 21.62
C LEU A 236 8.88 4.55 20.11
N LEU A 237 8.90 3.49 19.30
CA LEU A 237 9.04 3.60 17.85
C LEU A 237 7.79 4.22 17.21
N LYS A 238 6.60 3.88 17.73
CA LYS A 238 5.33 4.49 17.30
C LYS A 238 5.31 5.98 17.63
N TYR A 239 5.71 6.37 18.85
CA TYR A 239 5.81 7.79 19.23
C TYR A 239 6.89 8.53 18.45
N ALA A 240 8.02 7.90 18.14
CA ALA A 240 9.06 8.49 17.29
C ALA A 240 8.58 8.73 15.86
N ALA A 241 7.83 7.79 15.27
CA ALA A 241 7.23 7.96 13.95
C ALA A 241 6.20 9.11 13.94
N ILE A 242 5.35 9.21 14.97
CA ILE A 242 4.39 10.31 15.10
C ILE A 242 5.12 11.65 15.27
N ALA A 243 6.15 11.71 16.11
CA ALA A 243 6.91 12.93 16.38
C ALA A 243 7.67 13.42 15.13
N THR A 244 8.30 12.51 14.38
CA THR A 244 8.99 12.86 13.12
C THR A 244 8.02 13.33 12.05
N PHE A 245 6.85 12.70 11.93
CA PHE A 245 5.81 13.12 11.00
C PHE A 245 5.24 14.50 11.36
N ALA A 246 4.96 14.74 12.65
CA ALA A 246 4.50 16.05 13.14
C ALA A 246 5.56 17.14 12.91
N LEU A 247 6.83 16.84 13.17
CA LEU A 247 7.94 17.75 12.90
C LEU A 247 8.04 18.10 11.41
N ALA A 248 7.90 17.10 10.52
CA ALA A 248 7.94 17.33 9.07
C ALA A 248 6.80 18.25 8.60
N ILE A 249 5.58 18.04 9.11
CA ILE A 249 4.43 18.91 8.81
C ILE A 249 4.66 20.34 9.31
N ALA A 250 5.17 20.48 10.54
CA ALA A 250 5.47 21.79 11.11
C ALA A 250 6.55 22.53 10.30
N LEU A 251 7.62 21.84 9.90
CA LEU A 251 8.71 22.41 9.12
C LEU A 251 8.23 22.84 7.72
N PHE A 252 7.43 21.99 7.06
CA PHE A 252 6.86 22.29 5.74
C PHE A 252 5.92 23.50 5.80
N SER A 253 5.04 23.53 6.80
CA SER A 253 4.06 24.62 6.98
C SER A 253 4.76 25.93 7.35
N GLY A 254 5.79 25.88 8.20
CA GLY A 254 6.61 27.04 8.54
C GLY A 254 7.33 27.62 7.34
N LEU A 255 7.99 26.78 6.54
CA LEU A 255 8.71 27.22 5.35
C LEU A 255 7.77 27.86 4.31
N LYS A 256 6.60 27.26 4.09
CA LYS A 256 5.56 27.81 3.21
C LYS A 256 4.94 29.09 3.77
N GLY A 257 4.76 29.18 5.07
CA GLY A 257 4.27 30.38 5.75
C GLY A 257 5.20 31.58 5.54
N VAL A 258 6.51 31.39 5.72
CA VAL A 258 7.51 32.44 5.45
C VAL A 258 7.49 32.86 3.98
N MET A 259 7.43 31.89 3.05
CA MET A 259 7.37 32.18 1.62
C MET A 259 6.10 32.98 1.24
N LEU A 260 4.95 32.60 1.78
CA LEU A 260 3.68 33.33 1.56
C LEU A 260 3.73 34.74 2.12
N TRP A 261 4.31 34.92 3.31
CA TRP A 261 4.47 36.23 3.92
C TRP A 261 5.39 37.13 3.10
N GLN A 262 6.53 36.60 2.63
CA GLN A 262 7.45 37.34 1.75
C GLN A 262 6.79 37.71 0.41
N LEU A 263 6.04 36.78 -0.19
CA LEU A 263 5.30 37.06 -1.43
C LEU A 263 4.22 38.13 -1.22
N HIS A 264 3.55 38.12 -0.06
CA HIS A 264 2.58 39.15 0.29
C HIS A 264 3.23 40.52 0.42
N GLN A 265 4.39 40.61 1.08
CA GLN A 265 5.17 41.85 1.19
C GLN A 265 5.59 42.38 -0.20
N GLN A 266 6.09 41.51 -1.08
CA GLN A 266 6.45 41.89 -2.45
C GLN A 266 5.25 42.41 -3.24
N LYS A 267 4.09 41.77 -3.11
CA LYS A 267 2.85 42.24 -3.74
C LYS A 267 2.44 43.63 -3.24
N GLN A 268 2.53 43.88 -1.94
CA GLN A 268 2.19 45.18 -1.35
C GLN A 268 3.14 46.28 -1.83
N ALA A 269 4.45 46.02 -1.81
CA ALA A 269 5.46 46.97 -2.29
C ALA A 269 5.25 47.32 -3.78
N LEU A 270 5.06 46.31 -4.64
CA LEU A 270 4.83 46.50 -6.06
C LEU A 270 3.50 47.23 -6.35
N SER A 271 2.46 46.96 -5.56
CA SER A 271 1.18 47.67 -5.68
C SER A 271 1.30 49.14 -5.27
N ALA A 272 2.10 49.43 -4.24
CA ALA A 272 2.35 50.80 -3.81
C ALA A 272 3.14 51.58 -4.87
N GLU A 273 4.16 50.96 -5.47
CA GLU A 273 4.91 51.54 -6.60
C GLU A 273 4.03 51.75 -7.83
N GLY A 274 3.15 50.78 -8.14
CA GLY A 274 2.15 50.93 -9.20
C GLY A 274 1.20 52.10 -8.96
N ALA A 275 0.75 52.30 -7.71
CA ALA A 275 -0.14 53.41 -7.34
C ALA A 275 0.54 54.78 -7.45
N THR A 276 1.81 54.90 -7.05
CA THR A 276 2.57 56.15 -7.20
C THR A 276 2.83 56.48 -8.67
N LEU A 277 3.19 55.47 -9.46
CA LEU A 277 3.38 55.62 -10.90
C LEU A 277 2.06 55.99 -11.61
N TRP A 278 0.96 55.36 -11.22
CA TRP A 278 -0.37 55.67 -11.76
C TRP A 278 -0.78 57.11 -11.45
N ASN A 279 -0.62 57.56 -10.20
CA ASN A 279 -0.94 58.94 -9.82
C ASN A 279 -0.05 59.97 -10.54
N ARG A 280 1.19 59.61 -10.89
CA ARG A 280 2.09 60.47 -11.67
C ARG A 280 1.61 60.69 -13.11
N TYR A 281 1.17 59.63 -13.79
CA TYR A 281 0.73 59.71 -15.20
C TYR A 281 -0.77 60.06 -15.34
N PHE A 282 -1.58 59.73 -14.33
CA PHE A 282 -3.02 59.96 -14.28
C PHE A 282 -3.50 60.75 -13.04
N PRO A 283 -2.96 61.96 -12.75
CA PRO A 283 -3.45 62.80 -11.65
C PRO A 283 -4.97 63.03 -11.75
N GLY A 284 -5.70 62.70 -10.69
CA GLY A 284 -7.17 62.81 -10.60
C GLY A 284 -7.95 61.49 -10.70
N ASP A 285 -7.31 60.38 -11.10
CA ASP A 285 -7.90 59.04 -11.07
C ASP A 285 -7.55 58.32 -9.74
N ASN A 286 -8.55 58.10 -8.87
CA ASN A 286 -8.38 57.53 -7.52
C ASN A 286 -8.29 55.99 -7.48
N ARG A 287 -8.09 55.32 -8.62
CA ARG A 287 -7.96 53.85 -8.67
C ARG A 287 -6.65 53.38 -8.04
N ASN A 288 -6.72 52.31 -7.25
CA ASN A 288 -5.59 51.81 -6.44
C ASN A 288 -5.19 50.35 -6.75
N SER A 289 -5.78 49.72 -7.77
CA SER A 289 -5.47 48.34 -8.17
C SER A 289 -5.74 48.09 -9.66
N ASN A 290 -5.24 46.97 -10.18
CA ASN A 290 -5.47 46.51 -11.56
C ASN A 290 -5.06 47.50 -12.66
N PHE A 291 -3.96 48.24 -12.44
CA PHE A 291 -3.46 49.27 -13.35
C PHE A 291 -3.26 48.79 -14.80
N LYS A 292 -2.82 47.54 -15.01
CA LYS A 292 -2.63 46.96 -16.35
C LYS A 292 -3.92 46.93 -17.18
N TYR A 293 -5.05 46.64 -16.54
CA TYR A 293 -6.34 46.53 -17.24
C TYR A 293 -6.87 47.91 -17.63
N PHE A 294 -6.72 48.89 -16.73
CA PHE A 294 -7.23 50.25 -16.95
C PHE A 294 -6.28 51.15 -17.71
N PHE A 295 -5.03 50.74 -17.92
CA PHE A 295 -4.04 51.55 -18.62
C PHE A 295 -4.52 51.94 -20.03
N GLU A 296 -5.07 50.98 -20.78
CA GLU A 296 -5.54 51.23 -22.14
C GLU A 296 -6.73 52.19 -22.19
N SER A 297 -7.68 52.05 -21.26
CA SER A 297 -8.83 52.97 -21.17
C SER A 297 -8.41 54.37 -20.72
N SER A 298 -7.58 54.47 -19.68
CA SER A 298 -7.16 55.77 -19.13
C SER A 298 -6.20 56.51 -20.07
N ALA A 299 -5.38 55.80 -20.85
CA ALA A 299 -4.56 56.39 -21.91
C ALA A 299 -5.42 56.91 -23.08
N ARG A 300 -6.53 56.23 -23.40
CA ARG A 300 -7.42 56.61 -24.49
C ARG A 300 -8.32 57.81 -24.16
N ASP A 301 -8.66 57.99 -22.87
CA ASP A 301 -9.46 59.11 -22.37
C ASP A 301 -8.66 60.42 -22.20
N ARG A 302 -7.32 60.34 -22.16
CA ARG A 302 -6.44 61.49 -21.88
C ARG A 302 -5.69 61.99 -23.13
N TYR A 303 -6.41 62.13 -24.25
CA TYR A 303 -5.98 63.03 -25.33
C TYR A 303 -6.29 64.48 -24.92
N PRO A 304 -5.47 65.48 -25.29
CA PRO A 304 -5.59 66.83 -24.75
C PRO A 304 -7.00 67.38 -24.92
N ASP A 305 -7.55 67.92 -23.83
CA ASP A 305 -8.84 68.61 -23.80
C ASP A 305 -8.88 69.64 -24.94
N VAL A 306 -10.02 69.79 -25.61
CA VAL A 306 -10.18 70.67 -26.79
C VAL A 306 -9.74 72.10 -26.48
N LEU A 307 -9.90 72.52 -25.23
CA LEU A 307 -9.43 73.80 -24.70
C LEU A 307 -7.90 73.91 -24.66
N THR A 308 -7.19 72.81 -24.40
CA THR A 308 -5.71 72.75 -24.44
C THR A 308 -5.19 72.82 -25.88
N LEU A 309 -5.86 72.14 -26.82
CA LEU A 309 -5.56 72.26 -28.25
C LEU A 309 -5.84 73.68 -28.76
N LEU A 310 -6.95 74.29 -28.34
CA LEU A 310 -7.30 75.67 -28.67
C LEU A 310 -6.30 76.69 -28.11
N THR A 311 -5.82 76.51 -26.88
CA THR A 311 -4.82 77.42 -26.29
C THR A 311 -3.45 77.29 -26.96
N GLN A 312 -3.02 76.07 -27.30
CA GLN A 312 -1.82 75.86 -28.12
C GLN A 312 -1.97 76.50 -29.51
N LEU A 313 -3.11 76.32 -30.17
CA LEU A 313 -3.42 76.97 -31.45
C LEU A 313 -3.44 78.50 -31.32
N GLN A 314 -4.05 79.05 -30.28
CA GLN A 314 -4.11 80.49 -30.04
C GLN A 314 -2.72 81.10 -29.85
N THR A 315 -1.83 80.40 -29.14
CA THR A 315 -0.44 80.85 -28.90
C THR A 315 0.38 80.85 -30.20
N ARG A 316 0.04 79.98 -31.16
CA ARG A 316 0.66 79.92 -32.49
C ARG A 316 0.03 80.90 -33.48
N LEU A 317 -1.24 81.23 -33.32
CA LEU A 317 -1.94 82.22 -34.14
C LEU A 317 -1.58 83.66 -33.74
N SER A 318 -1.26 83.91 -32.47
CA SER A 318 -0.86 85.24 -31.99
C SER A 318 0.47 85.74 -32.55
N THR A 319 1.33 84.86 -33.07
CA THR A 319 2.57 85.24 -33.76
C THR A 319 2.35 85.69 -35.21
N LEU A 320 1.12 85.58 -35.74
CA LEU A 320 0.75 85.92 -37.11
C LEU A 320 -0.52 86.81 -37.14
N PRO A 321 -0.40 88.14 -37.03
CA PRO A 321 -1.54 89.05 -36.83
C PRO A 321 -2.50 89.19 -38.04
N GLY A 322 -2.25 88.47 -39.14
CA GLY A 322 -3.10 88.46 -40.34
C GLY A 322 -4.14 87.34 -40.39
N LEU A 323 -4.13 86.42 -39.42
CA LEU A 323 -5.02 85.25 -39.35
C LEU A 323 -5.96 85.37 -38.15
N THR A 324 -7.27 85.47 -38.38
CA THR A 324 -8.26 85.51 -37.29
C THR A 324 -9.18 84.30 -37.33
N ILE A 325 -9.52 83.76 -36.15
CA ILE A 325 -10.42 82.61 -36.05
C ILE A 325 -11.85 83.09 -36.25
N ARG A 326 -12.54 82.53 -37.25
CA ARG A 326 -13.93 82.86 -37.56
C ARG A 326 -14.90 81.90 -36.88
N GLU A 327 -14.59 80.60 -36.89
CA GLU A 327 -15.46 79.58 -36.34
C GLU A 327 -14.64 78.38 -35.87
N VAL A 328 -15.03 77.83 -34.73
CA VAL A 328 -14.48 76.59 -34.18
C VAL A 328 -15.63 75.60 -34.02
N ASN A 329 -15.50 74.43 -34.62
CA ASN A 329 -16.50 73.37 -34.50
C ASN A 329 -15.82 72.07 -34.09
N TYR A 330 -16.28 71.49 -32.99
CA TYR A 330 -15.79 70.21 -32.49
C TYR A 330 -16.91 69.18 -32.49
N ARG A 331 -16.74 68.11 -33.27
CA ARG A 331 -17.66 66.97 -33.28
C ARG A 331 -17.09 65.84 -32.43
N LEU A 332 -17.66 65.68 -31.24
CA LEU A 332 -17.22 64.71 -30.23
C LEU A 332 -17.24 63.26 -30.75
N GLU A 333 -18.28 62.89 -31.50
CA GLU A 333 -18.45 61.51 -32.03
C GLU A 333 -17.42 61.13 -33.10
N GLN A 334 -16.95 62.11 -33.87
CA GLN A 334 -16.04 61.90 -35.00
C GLN A 334 -14.59 62.28 -34.66
N ARG A 335 -14.34 62.75 -33.44
CA ARG A 335 -13.07 63.34 -32.99
C ARG A 335 -12.49 64.33 -34.00
N LEU A 336 -13.38 65.09 -34.64
CA LEU A 336 -13.03 65.98 -35.73
C LEU A 336 -13.10 67.41 -35.23
N PHE A 337 -11.95 68.08 -35.22
CA PHE A 337 -11.84 69.49 -34.89
C PHE A 337 -11.70 70.29 -36.18
N THR A 338 -12.65 71.18 -36.45
CA THR A 338 -12.66 72.02 -37.64
C THR A 338 -12.48 73.47 -37.23
N LEU A 339 -11.42 74.09 -37.76
CA LEU A 339 -11.09 75.49 -37.53
C LEU A 339 -11.30 76.26 -38.84
N THR A 340 -12.11 77.31 -38.82
CA THR A 340 -12.25 78.20 -39.97
C THR A 340 -11.49 79.49 -39.68
N LEU A 341 -10.44 79.75 -40.47
CA LEU A 341 -9.61 80.94 -40.37
C LEU A 341 -9.99 81.94 -41.45
N ASN A 342 -9.95 83.23 -41.10
CA ASN A 342 -9.98 84.33 -42.04
C ASN A 342 -8.53 84.70 -42.40
N VAL A 343 -8.23 84.77 -43.69
CA VAL A 343 -6.87 84.93 -44.21
C VAL A 343 -6.81 86.26 -44.96
N ARG A 344 -6.15 87.26 -44.40
CA ARG A 344 -5.93 88.55 -45.08
C ARG A 344 -4.74 88.53 -46.03
N ASP A 345 -3.83 87.58 -45.86
CA ASP A 345 -2.59 87.47 -46.63
C ASP A 345 -2.25 85.99 -46.90
N PRO A 346 -2.20 85.55 -48.17
CA PRO A 346 -1.95 84.16 -48.56
C PRO A 346 -0.60 83.61 -48.08
N GLU A 347 0.43 84.46 -47.96
CA GLU A 347 1.78 84.06 -47.52
C GLU A 347 1.81 83.58 -46.06
N HIS A 348 0.99 84.21 -45.20
CA HIS A 348 0.89 83.85 -43.78
C HIS A 348 0.20 82.51 -43.56
N LEU A 349 -0.78 82.16 -44.40
CA LEU A 349 -1.41 80.84 -44.39
C LEU A 349 -0.40 79.76 -44.77
N HIS A 350 0.44 80.00 -45.79
CA HIS A 350 1.42 79.00 -46.22
C HIS A 350 2.47 78.74 -45.12
N ARG A 351 2.97 79.79 -44.45
CA ARG A 351 3.87 79.62 -43.28
C ARG A 351 3.22 78.88 -42.12
N PHE A 352 1.95 79.17 -41.83
CA PHE A 352 1.21 78.48 -40.77
C PHE A 352 1.02 76.99 -41.10
N MET A 353 0.68 76.67 -42.35
CA MET A 353 0.55 75.29 -42.83
C MET A 353 1.87 74.53 -42.72
N VAL A 354 3.01 75.12 -43.13
CA VAL A 354 4.32 74.47 -43.05
C VAL A 354 4.76 74.25 -41.59
N GLN A 355 4.55 75.22 -40.70
CA GLN A 355 4.92 75.07 -39.27
C GLN A 355 4.08 74.05 -38.51
N THR A 356 2.87 73.77 -38.99
CA THR A 356 1.85 72.98 -38.28
C THR A 356 1.65 71.59 -38.92
N ASN A 357 2.33 71.32 -40.03
CA ASN A 357 2.17 70.10 -40.85
C ASN A 357 2.66 68.80 -40.15
N ASP A 358 3.50 68.91 -39.12
CA ASP A 358 4.03 67.74 -38.40
C ASP A 358 3.06 67.17 -37.36
N GLU A 359 2.17 68.00 -36.80
CA GLU A 359 1.20 67.58 -35.76
C GLU A 359 -0.23 67.42 -36.29
N PHE A 360 -0.58 68.04 -37.43
CA PHE A 360 -1.97 68.11 -37.88
C PHE A 360 -2.15 67.87 -39.38
N ILE A 361 -3.17 67.08 -39.75
CA ILE A 361 -3.56 66.87 -41.15
C ILE A 361 -4.45 68.02 -41.58
N LEU A 362 -3.96 68.87 -42.50
CA LEU A 362 -4.67 70.05 -43.01
C LEU A 362 -5.31 69.74 -44.37
N THR A 363 -6.63 69.80 -44.48
CA THR A 363 -7.36 69.68 -45.76
C THR A 363 -8.14 70.95 -46.08
N GLN A 364 -7.85 71.55 -47.24
CA GLN A 364 -8.63 72.65 -47.82
C GLN A 364 -9.90 72.10 -48.52
N PRO A 365 -11.05 72.79 -48.43
CA PRO A 365 -12.24 72.43 -49.21
C PRO A 365 -12.09 72.82 -50.69
N PRO A 366 -12.88 72.21 -51.60
CA PRO A 366 -12.86 72.55 -53.03
C PRO A 366 -13.40 73.96 -53.28
N GLU A 367 -12.86 74.59 -54.32
CA GLU A 367 -12.94 75.99 -54.72
C GLU A 367 -14.30 76.70 -54.49
N GLY A 368 -14.23 77.94 -53.97
CA GLY A 368 -15.34 78.89 -54.03
C GLY A 368 -15.58 79.79 -52.82
N THR A 369 -14.55 80.36 -52.18
CA THR A 369 -14.69 81.62 -51.41
C THR A 369 -13.31 82.18 -51.05
N THR A 370 -13.00 83.38 -51.55
CA THR A 370 -11.63 83.94 -51.60
C THR A 370 -11.11 84.53 -50.28
N ASP A 371 -11.92 84.54 -49.21
CA ASP A 371 -11.58 85.25 -47.95
C ASP A 371 -11.57 84.34 -46.69
N SER A 372 -11.80 83.02 -46.82
CA SER A 372 -11.77 82.13 -45.65
C SER A 372 -11.27 80.74 -45.96
N VAL A 373 -10.32 80.25 -45.16
CA VAL A 373 -9.76 78.91 -45.28
C VAL A 373 -10.24 78.06 -44.12
N ARG A 374 -10.97 77.00 -44.46
CA ARG A 374 -11.36 75.96 -43.50
C ARG A 374 -10.20 74.97 -43.38
N LEU A 375 -9.61 74.93 -42.20
CA LEU A 375 -8.63 73.92 -41.82
C LEU A 375 -9.37 72.85 -41.02
N THR A 376 -9.46 71.67 -41.62
CA THR A 376 -9.89 70.49 -40.85
C THR A 376 -8.64 69.94 -40.21
N LEU A 377 -8.67 69.72 -38.89
CA LEU A 377 -7.59 69.11 -38.14
C LEU A 377 -8.07 67.70 -37.81
N LYS A 378 -7.55 66.71 -38.56
CA LYS A 378 -7.94 65.31 -38.41
C LYS A 378 -6.87 64.57 -37.62
N GLU A 379 -7.31 63.84 -36.59
CA GLU A 379 -6.46 63.03 -35.72
C GLU A 379 -5.64 62.03 -36.56
N ARG A 380 -4.31 62.04 -36.38
CA ARG A 380 -3.43 61.01 -36.94
C ARG A 380 -3.57 59.78 -36.03
N LYS A 381 -3.97 58.65 -36.62
CA LYS A 381 -4.16 57.38 -35.89
C LYS A 381 -2.88 56.88 -35.23
#